data_AF-A2SNE3-F1
#
_entry.id   AF-A2SNE3-F1
#
_cell.length_a   1.000
_cell.length_b   1.000
_cell.length_c   1.000
_cell.angle_alpha   90.00
_cell.angle_beta   90.00
_cell.angle_gamma   90.00
#
_symmetry.space_group_name_H-M   'P 1'
#
loop_
_entity.id
_entity.type
_entity.pdbx_description
1 polymer ?
#
loop_
_entity_poly.entity_id
_entity_poly.type
_entity_poly.pdbx_seq_one_letter_code
_entity_poly.pdbx_strand_id
1 'polypeptide(L)'
;MSSHDMAVRATLKVKPDVTLPFIWASITLFTDHFNINLAEGESVPNFGEMPLADDYEQSIELTEDGTLSLYLSCHAGHGEEPNYLQNLIDALDGMVIAGGALEVVDHDTSAANNDAVWARFIGADDTQRIYARLAYGLERGREWLVDVIDPSGFEQLSQLAKSLADAKLIKA
;
A
#
# COMPACT_ATOMS: atom_id res chain seq x y z
N MET A 1 23.67 15.04 8.15
CA MET A 1 22.22 14.89 7.96
C MET A 1 21.97 13.40 7.96
N SER A 2 21.08 12.91 8.82
CA SER A 2 20.77 11.49 8.85
C SER A 2 19.78 11.22 7.73
N SER A 3 20.09 10.23 6.91
CA SER A 3 19.23 9.72 5.86
C SER A 3 18.43 8.54 6.38
N HIS A 4 17.35 8.22 5.70
CA HIS A 4 16.48 7.12 6.04
C HIS A 4 16.09 6.33 4.79
N ASP A 5 16.28 5.01 4.80
CA ASP A 5 15.87 4.13 3.71
C ASP A 5 14.48 3.54 4.00
N MET A 6 13.56 3.67 3.05
CA MET A 6 12.21 3.14 3.16
C MET A 6 11.73 2.56 1.83
N ALA A 7 10.80 1.62 1.89
CA ALA A 7 10.04 1.19 0.73
C ALA A 7 8.57 1.54 0.89
N VAL A 8 7.92 1.89 -0.21
CA VAL A 8 6.48 2.04 -0.29
C VAL A 8 5.94 0.98 -1.23
N ARG A 9 4.94 0.22 -0.77
CA ARG A 9 4.32 -0.84 -1.58
C ARG A 9 2.81 -0.85 -1.48
N ALA A 10 2.15 -1.23 -2.56
CA ALA A 10 0.70 -1.34 -2.60
C ALA A 10 0.22 -2.27 -3.73
N THR A 11 -0.95 -2.87 -3.52
CA THR A 11 -1.74 -3.50 -4.58
C THR A 11 -3.12 -2.84 -4.58
N LEU A 12 -3.44 -2.12 -5.65
CA LEU A 12 -4.62 -1.27 -5.74
C LEU A 12 -5.45 -1.61 -6.98
N LYS A 13 -6.77 -1.46 -6.88
CA LYS A 13 -7.65 -1.50 -8.05
C LYS A 13 -7.90 -0.08 -8.56
N VAL A 14 -7.42 0.21 -9.76
CA VAL A 14 -7.50 1.54 -10.39
C VAL A 14 -8.61 1.63 -11.42
N LYS A 15 -9.07 2.87 -11.70
CA LYS A 15 -10.17 3.15 -12.63
C LYS A 15 -9.81 2.71 -14.06
N PRO A 16 -10.81 2.34 -14.89
CA PRO A 16 -10.53 1.77 -16.22
C PRO A 16 -9.78 2.71 -17.18
N ASP A 17 -9.83 4.01 -16.94
CA ASP A 17 -9.16 5.05 -17.71
C ASP A 17 -7.75 5.39 -17.19
N VAL A 18 -7.36 4.85 -16.03
CA VAL A 18 -6.02 5.01 -15.49
C VAL A 18 -5.06 4.13 -16.27
N THR A 19 -3.99 4.76 -16.78
CA THR A 19 -2.94 4.09 -17.55
C THR A 19 -1.61 4.20 -16.83
N LEU A 20 -0.66 3.31 -17.14
CA LEU A 20 0.67 3.36 -16.53
C LEU A 20 1.38 4.72 -16.73
N PRO A 21 1.35 5.36 -17.92
CA PRO A 21 1.90 6.71 -18.09
C PRO A 21 1.21 7.77 -17.21
N PHE A 22 -0.11 7.66 -17.00
CA PHE A 22 -0.84 8.57 -16.13
C PHE A 22 -0.48 8.39 -14.65
N ILE A 23 -0.28 7.15 -14.21
CA ILE A 23 0.20 6.82 -12.86
C ILE A 23 1.57 7.49 -12.64
N TRP A 24 2.52 7.26 -13.55
CA TRP A 24 3.85 7.86 -13.49
C TRP A 24 3.82 9.38 -13.39
N ALA A 25 3.04 10.03 -14.27
CA ALA A 25 2.92 11.49 -14.27
C ALA A 25 2.35 12.04 -12.96
N SER A 26 1.50 11.29 -12.27
CA SER A 26 0.83 11.76 -11.05
C SER A 26 1.67 11.55 -9.80
N ILE A 27 2.53 10.52 -9.78
CA ILE A 27 3.44 10.27 -8.67
C ILE A 27 4.79 10.99 -8.84
N THR A 28 4.99 11.75 -9.93
CA THR A 28 6.26 12.40 -10.23
C THR A 28 6.76 13.31 -9.09
N LEU A 29 5.85 13.99 -8.37
CA LEU A 29 6.22 14.82 -7.20
C LEU A 29 6.83 14.00 -6.06
N PHE A 30 6.43 12.74 -5.91
CA PHE A 30 7.03 11.81 -4.97
C PHE A 30 8.35 11.30 -5.53
N THR A 31 8.36 10.85 -6.79
CA THR A 31 9.53 10.18 -7.37
C THR A 31 10.70 11.10 -7.67
N ASP A 32 10.47 12.39 -7.95
CA ASP A 32 11.53 13.38 -8.18
C ASP A 32 12.23 13.81 -6.89
N HIS A 33 11.57 13.63 -5.74
CA HIS A 33 12.09 14.05 -4.44
C HIS A 33 12.90 12.97 -3.74
N PHE A 34 12.55 11.71 -3.97
CA PHE A 34 13.36 10.58 -3.53
C PHE A 34 14.36 10.22 -4.63
N ASN A 35 15.56 9.78 -4.27
CA ASN A 35 16.56 9.34 -5.25
C ASN A 35 16.17 7.96 -5.82
N ILE A 36 15.09 7.94 -6.60
CA ILE A 36 14.48 6.75 -7.19
C ILE A 36 15.27 6.40 -8.45
N ASN A 37 16.21 5.44 -8.33
CA ASN A 37 16.96 4.90 -9.46
C ASN A 37 16.12 3.89 -10.25
N LEU A 38 15.51 4.33 -11.35
CA LEU A 38 14.70 3.48 -12.22
C LEU A 38 15.59 2.53 -13.03
N ALA A 39 15.49 1.21 -12.80
CA ALA A 39 16.00 0.21 -13.74
C ALA A 39 14.90 -0.16 -14.75
N GLU A 40 15.18 -0.06 -16.05
CA GLU A 40 14.23 -0.49 -17.09
C GLU A 40 14.19 -2.02 -17.19
N GLY A 41 12.99 -2.60 -17.05
CA GLY A 41 12.67 -3.89 -17.69
C GLY A 41 12.73 -5.16 -16.83
N GLU A 42 12.60 -5.09 -15.51
CA GLU A 42 12.50 -6.29 -14.66
C GLU A 42 11.09 -6.52 -14.09
N SER A 43 10.69 -7.79 -14.03
CA SER A 43 9.38 -8.29 -13.60
C SER A 43 9.35 -8.63 -12.11
N VAL A 44 8.22 -8.34 -11.43
CA VAL A 44 8.06 -8.56 -9.99
C VAL A 44 7.64 -10.00 -9.66
N PRO A 45 8.28 -10.67 -8.69
CA PRO A 45 7.77 -11.93 -8.16
C PRO A 45 6.50 -11.73 -7.29
N ASN A 46 5.61 -12.72 -7.26
CA ASN A 46 4.37 -12.68 -6.47
C ASN A 46 4.61 -12.39 -4.98
N PHE A 47 3.59 -11.82 -4.31
CA PHE A 47 3.58 -11.30 -2.92
C PHE A 47 4.20 -12.20 -1.83
N GLY A 48 4.24 -13.52 -2.02
CA GLY A 48 4.84 -14.48 -1.08
C GLY A 48 6.29 -14.86 -1.36
N GLU A 49 6.88 -14.37 -2.46
CA GLU A 49 8.20 -14.76 -2.97
C GLU A 49 9.13 -13.55 -3.22
N MET A 50 8.72 -12.33 -2.83
CA MET A 50 9.60 -11.17 -2.95
C MET A 50 10.82 -11.33 -2.03
N PRO A 51 12.06 -11.35 -2.55
CA PRO A 51 13.24 -11.29 -1.71
C PRO A 51 13.24 -9.97 -0.93
N LEU A 52 13.40 -10.07 0.38
CA LEU A 52 13.64 -8.90 1.22
C LEU A 52 15.06 -8.40 0.89
N ALA A 53 15.12 -7.34 0.10
CA ALA A 53 16.31 -6.60 -0.30
C ALA A 53 17.15 -7.24 -1.42
N ASP A 54 17.06 -6.63 -2.60
CA ASP A 54 18.24 -5.94 -3.12
C ASP A 54 17.88 -4.44 -3.19
N ASP A 55 18.80 -3.59 -2.71
CA ASP A 55 18.69 -2.15 -2.89
C ASP A 55 18.47 -1.87 -4.39
N TYR A 56 17.56 -0.96 -4.72
CA TYR A 56 17.22 -0.49 -6.08
C TYR A 56 16.17 -1.28 -6.88
N GLU A 57 15.49 -2.29 -6.34
CA GLU A 57 14.30 -2.82 -7.04
C GLU A 57 13.13 -1.81 -6.97
N GLN A 58 12.57 -1.51 -8.13
CA GLN A 58 11.40 -0.66 -8.31
C GLN A 58 10.51 -1.28 -9.34
N SER A 59 9.22 -1.27 -9.07
CA SER A 59 8.25 -1.84 -9.99
C SER A 59 6.92 -1.14 -9.89
N ILE A 60 6.43 -0.72 -11.05
CA ILE A 60 5.05 -0.31 -11.21
C ILE A 60 4.48 -1.11 -12.36
N GLU A 61 3.58 -2.03 -12.04
CA GLU A 61 2.91 -2.86 -13.01
C GLU A 61 1.41 -2.56 -12.98
N LEU A 62 0.81 -2.46 -14.17
CA LEU A 62 -0.63 -2.32 -14.33
C LEU A 62 -1.12 -3.44 -15.24
N THR A 63 -1.90 -4.35 -14.67
CA THR A 63 -2.51 -5.45 -15.41
C THR A 63 -3.73 -5.00 -16.20
N GLU A 64 -4.14 -5.78 -17.21
CA GLU A 64 -5.33 -5.48 -18.03
C GLU A 64 -6.63 -5.41 -17.20
N ASP A 65 -6.68 -6.08 -16.05
CA ASP A 65 -7.83 -6.07 -15.13
C ASP A 65 -7.81 -4.89 -14.13
N GLY A 66 -6.93 -3.91 -14.35
CA GLY A 66 -6.83 -2.69 -13.55
C GLY A 66 -6.20 -2.90 -12.17
N THR A 67 -5.40 -3.96 -11.99
CA THR A 67 -4.59 -4.15 -10.78
C THR A 67 -3.29 -3.38 -10.95
N LEU A 68 -3.08 -2.39 -10.09
CA LEU A 68 -1.82 -1.71 -9.92
C LEU A 68 -1.02 -2.40 -8.82
N SER A 69 0.16 -2.89 -9.16
CA SER A 69 1.19 -3.32 -8.21
C SER A 69 2.29 -2.27 -8.17
N LEU A 70 2.57 -1.76 -6.98
CA LEU A 70 3.54 -0.70 -6.72
C LEU A 70 4.56 -1.18 -5.71
N TYR A 71 5.84 -1.03 -6.02
CA TYR A 71 6.96 -1.14 -5.09
C TYR A 71 7.98 -0.05 -5.43
N LEU A 72 8.23 0.86 -4.50
CA LEU A 72 9.15 1.99 -4.66
C LEU A 72 10.11 2.02 -3.47
N SER A 73 11.39 1.78 -3.73
CA SER A 73 12.45 2.04 -2.75
C SER A 73 12.83 3.52 -2.76
N CYS A 74 12.95 4.14 -1.59
CA CYS A 74 13.12 5.58 -1.41
C CYS A 74 14.20 5.86 -0.36
N HIS A 75 15.11 6.78 -0.69
CA HIS A 75 16.09 7.33 0.23
C HIS A 75 15.67 8.76 0.62
N ALA A 76 15.33 8.97 1.88
CA ALA A 76 14.78 10.22 2.39
C ALA A 76 15.76 10.97 3.32
N GLY A 77 15.72 12.30 3.29
CA GLY A 77 16.26 13.11 4.37
C GLY A 77 15.26 13.20 5.53
N HIS A 78 15.75 13.06 6.78
CA HIS A 78 14.90 13.13 7.97
C HIS A 78 13.93 14.31 7.98
N GLY A 79 12.63 14.03 8.09
CA GLY A 79 11.55 15.00 8.27
C GLY A 79 10.82 15.40 6.99
N GLU A 80 11.27 14.95 5.82
CA GLU A 80 10.64 15.20 4.52
C GLU A 80 9.61 14.12 4.15
N GLU A 81 9.71 12.93 4.75
CA GLU A 81 8.90 11.74 4.47
C GLU A 81 7.39 12.00 4.59
N PRO A 82 6.87 12.68 5.64
CA PRO A 82 5.43 12.83 5.83
C PRO A 82 4.75 13.63 4.71
N ASN A 83 5.42 14.64 4.16
CA ASN A 83 4.83 15.53 3.16
C ASN A 83 4.76 14.85 1.78
N TYR A 84 5.85 14.19 1.37
CA TYR A 84 5.86 13.52 0.07
C TYR A 84 5.05 12.23 0.07
N LEU A 85 5.03 11.48 1.17
CA LEU A 85 4.13 10.34 1.32
C LEU A 85 2.66 10.75 1.19
N GLN A 86 2.29 11.92 1.72
CA GLN A 86 0.94 12.45 1.53
C GLN A 86 0.66 12.79 0.07
N ASN A 87 1.60 13.39 -0.66
CA ASN A 87 1.43 13.64 -2.10
C ASN A 87 1.21 12.35 -2.90
N LEU A 88 1.92 11.28 -2.57
CA LEU A 88 1.71 9.97 -3.18
C LEU A 88 0.30 9.44 -2.88
N ILE A 89 -0.15 9.53 -1.62
CA ILE A 89 -1.50 9.12 -1.22
C ILE A 89 -2.56 9.90 -1.99
N ASP A 90 -2.45 11.23 -2.03
CA ASP A 90 -3.41 12.10 -2.70
C ASP A 90 -3.48 11.83 -4.21
N ALA A 91 -2.32 11.55 -4.84
CA ALA A 91 -2.27 11.15 -6.25
C ALA A 91 -3.01 9.82 -6.49
N LEU A 92 -2.82 8.83 -5.61
CA LEU A 92 -3.45 7.52 -5.73
C LEU A 92 -4.95 7.54 -5.40
N ASP A 93 -5.40 8.38 -4.46
CA ASP A 93 -6.81 8.54 -4.09
C ASP A 93 -7.68 8.88 -5.32
N GLY A 94 -7.14 9.72 -6.22
CA GLY A 94 -7.81 10.09 -7.46
C GLY A 94 -7.97 8.95 -8.48
N MET A 95 -7.19 7.87 -8.33
CA MET A 95 -7.07 6.80 -9.34
C MET A 95 -7.80 5.53 -8.98
N VAL A 96 -8.07 5.28 -7.71
CA VAL A 96 -8.62 3.99 -7.28
C VAL A 96 -10.13 3.89 -7.53
N ILE A 97 -10.62 2.69 -7.86
CA ILE A 97 -12.06 2.37 -7.93
C ILE A 97 -12.62 2.12 -6.53
N ALA A 98 -11.81 1.48 -5.69
CA ALA A 98 -12.14 1.15 -4.31
C ALA A 98 -10.93 1.45 -3.42
N GLY A 99 -11.19 1.65 -2.13
CA GLY A 99 -10.10 1.91 -1.20
C GLY A 99 -9.11 0.75 -1.12
N GLY A 100 -7.86 1.06 -0.81
CA GLY A 100 -6.77 0.09 -0.68
C GLY A 100 -5.75 0.51 0.37
N ALA A 101 -4.77 -0.36 0.61
CA ALA A 101 -3.70 -0.09 1.57
C ALA A 101 -2.38 0.19 0.84
N LEU A 102 -1.66 1.18 1.36
CA LEU A 102 -0.29 1.51 1.01
C LEU A 102 0.57 1.24 2.24
N GLU A 103 1.48 0.28 2.14
CA GLU A 103 2.41 -0.02 3.21
C GLU A 103 3.69 0.78 3.01
N VAL A 104 4.20 1.31 4.12
CA VAL A 104 5.53 1.90 4.17
C VAL A 104 6.36 1.06 5.11
N VAL A 105 7.51 0.65 4.62
CA VAL A 105 8.49 -0.19 5.29
C VAL A 105 9.69 0.68 5.58
N ASP A 106 10.04 0.81 6.85
CA ASP A 106 11.28 1.44 7.28
C ASP A 106 12.37 0.37 7.36
N HIS A 107 13.44 0.56 6.58
CA HIS A 107 14.55 -0.39 6.47
C HIS A 107 15.61 -0.20 7.57
N ASP A 108 15.60 0.94 8.26
CA ASP A 108 16.63 1.29 9.24
C ASP A 108 16.31 0.79 10.66
N THR A 109 15.06 0.43 10.91
CA THR A 109 14.57 0.05 12.25
C THR A 109 14.77 -1.42 12.62
N SER A 110 14.99 -2.34 11.69
CA SER A 110 15.48 -3.69 12.03
C SER A 110 16.03 -4.45 10.83
N ALA A 111 17.08 -5.26 11.05
CA ALA A 111 17.63 -6.16 10.03
C ALA A 111 16.65 -7.23 9.52
N ALA A 112 15.47 -7.37 10.14
CA ALA A 112 14.43 -8.31 9.76
C ALA A 112 13.27 -7.67 8.98
N ASN A 113 13.25 -6.34 8.80
CA ASN A 113 12.33 -5.56 7.95
C ASN A 113 10.80 -5.76 8.15
N ASN A 114 10.35 -6.55 9.14
CA ASN A 114 8.93 -6.77 9.45
C ASN A 114 8.41 -5.92 10.62
N ASP A 115 9.30 -5.32 11.42
CA ASP A 115 8.92 -4.66 12.68
C ASP A 115 8.50 -3.19 12.51
N ALA A 116 8.70 -2.58 11.34
CA ALA A 116 8.40 -1.18 11.09
C ALA A 116 7.58 -0.95 9.81
N VAL A 117 6.57 -1.79 9.62
CA VAL A 117 5.55 -1.57 8.60
C VAL A 117 4.44 -0.70 9.17
N TRP A 118 4.14 0.42 8.54
CA TRP A 118 2.90 1.15 8.79
C TRP A 118 2.04 1.25 7.53
N ALA A 119 0.74 1.08 7.72
CA ALA A 119 -0.24 1.22 6.65
C ALA A 119 -0.77 2.67 6.56
N ARG A 120 -1.00 3.10 5.32
CA ARG A 120 -1.81 4.24 4.92
C ARG A 120 -2.96 3.72 4.05
N PHE A 121 -4.08 4.42 4.06
CA PHE A 121 -5.30 3.95 3.39
C PHE A 121 -5.68 4.92 2.29
N ILE A 122 -5.72 4.39 1.07
CA ILE A 122 -6.06 5.07 -0.16
C ILE A 122 -7.57 4.93 -0.38
N GLY A 123 -8.23 5.95 -0.89
CA GLY A 123 -9.65 5.95 -1.26
C GLY A 123 -10.12 7.33 -1.71
N ALA A 124 -11.06 7.36 -2.66
CA ALA A 124 -11.59 8.62 -3.20
C ALA A 124 -12.36 9.46 -2.15
N ASP A 125 -12.79 8.82 -1.06
CA ASP A 125 -13.47 9.43 0.07
C ASP A 125 -13.18 8.67 1.38
N ASP A 126 -13.64 9.23 2.51
CA ASP A 126 -13.43 8.63 3.82
C ASP A 126 -14.12 7.28 3.99
N THR A 127 -15.22 7.04 3.27
CA THR A 127 -15.92 5.75 3.30
C THR A 127 -15.03 4.67 2.72
N GLN A 128 -14.43 4.92 1.55
CA GLN A 128 -13.48 4.01 0.92
C GLN A 128 -12.26 3.76 1.80
N ARG A 129 -11.67 4.80 2.41
CA ARG A 129 -10.51 4.66 3.31
C ARG A 129 -10.84 3.83 4.56
N ILE A 130 -12.06 3.97 5.09
CA ILE A 130 -12.53 3.15 6.23
C ILE A 130 -12.66 1.68 5.83
N TYR A 131 -13.25 1.38 4.67
CA TYR A 131 -13.34 -0.01 4.19
C TYR A 131 -11.97 -0.60 3.86
N ALA A 132 -11.06 0.20 3.30
CA ALA A 132 -9.67 -0.23 3.06
C ALA A 132 -8.98 -0.62 4.38
N ARG A 133 -9.14 0.21 5.42
CA ARG A 133 -8.61 -0.09 6.76
C ARG A 133 -9.19 -1.36 7.34
N LEU A 134 -10.49 -1.57 7.19
CA LEU A 134 -11.14 -2.79 7.66
C LEU A 134 -10.62 -4.01 6.89
N ALA A 135 -10.58 -3.95 5.57
CA ALA A 135 -10.13 -5.06 4.72
C ALA A 135 -8.68 -5.46 5.06
N TYR A 136 -7.78 -4.47 5.13
CA TYR A 136 -6.39 -4.67 5.52
C TYR A 136 -6.26 -5.29 6.92
N GLY A 137 -7.01 -4.77 7.90
CA GLY A 137 -6.98 -5.30 9.26
C GLY A 137 -7.51 -6.74 9.35
N LEU A 138 -8.55 -7.08 8.59
CA LEU A 138 -9.05 -8.45 8.49
C LEU A 138 -8.04 -9.37 7.81
N GLU A 139 -7.40 -8.93 6.73
CA GLU A 139 -6.35 -9.71 6.06
C GLU A 139 -5.20 -10.03 7.02
N ARG A 140 -4.64 -9.02 7.70
CA ARG A 140 -3.61 -9.21 8.73
C ARG A 140 -4.07 -10.07 9.89
N GLY A 141 -5.31 -9.85 10.36
CA GLY A 141 -5.91 -10.67 11.41
C GLY A 141 -6.07 -12.13 10.99
N ARG A 142 -6.33 -12.40 9.72
CA ARG A 142 -6.49 -13.75 9.19
C ARG A 142 -5.24 -14.59 9.40
N GLU A 143 -4.08 -14.00 9.15
CA GLU A 143 -2.76 -14.64 9.29
C GLU A 143 -2.55 -15.20 10.70
N TRP A 144 -3.09 -14.53 11.73
CA TRP A 144 -2.82 -14.88 13.13
C TRP A 144 -3.99 -15.60 13.81
N LEU A 145 -5.22 -15.32 13.36
CA LEU A 145 -6.43 -15.76 14.05
C LEU A 145 -7.02 -17.02 13.47
N VAL A 146 -6.87 -17.30 12.16
CA VAL A 146 -7.51 -18.47 11.52
C VAL A 146 -7.13 -19.78 12.20
N ASP A 147 -5.86 -19.94 12.60
CA ASP A 147 -5.40 -21.17 13.28
C ASP A 147 -5.85 -21.27 14.75
N VAL A 148 -6.35 -20.16 15.32
CA VAL A 148 -6.82 -20.10 16.71
C VAL A 148 -8.33 -20.32 16.81
N ILE A 149 -9.10 -19.72 15.90
CA ILE A 149 -10.58 -19.71 15.95
C ILE A 149 -11.24 -20.46 14.81
N ASP A 150 -10.46 -21.15 13.98
CA ASP A 150 -10.85 -21.86 12.76
C ASP A 150 -11.35 -20.95 11.61
N PRO A 151 -11.36 -21.45 10.36
CA PRO A 151 -11.80 -20.66 9.20
C PRO A 151 -13.24 -20.16 9.29
N SER A 152 -14.13 -20.93 9.91
CA SER A 152 -15.56 -20.59 10.02
C SER A 152 -15.80 -19.52 11.09
N GLY A 153 -15.07 -19.59 12.22
CA GLY A 153 -15.08 -18.56 13.24
C GLY A 153 -14.50 -17.25 12.73
N PHE A 154 -13.42 -17.32 11.94
CA PHE A 154 -12.84 -16.13 11.31
C PHE A 154 -13.78 -15.47 10.29
N GLU A 155 -14.53 -16.26 9.52
CA GLU A 155 -15.54 -15.72 8.59
C GLU A 155 -16.66 -15.00 9.34
N GLN A 156 -17.16 -15.57 10.45
CA GLN A 156 -18.17 -14.91 11.29
C GLN A 156 -17.65 -13.60 11.90
N LEU A 157 -16.41 -13.58 12.38
CA LEU A 157 -15.77 -12.37 12.88
C LEU A 157 -15.61 -11.31 11.79
N SER A 158 -15.22 -11.72 10.58
CA SER A 158 -15.08 -10.84 9.42
C SER A 158 -16.43 -10.22 9.03
N GLN A 159 -17.50 -11.01 9.01
CA GLN A 159 -18.85 -10.53 8.74
C GLN A 159 -19.34 -9.57 9.81
N LEU A 160 -19.09 -9.86 11.09
CA LEU A 160 -19.43 -8.98 12.20
C LEU A 160 -18.71 -7.63 12.07
N ALA A 161 -17.39 -7.64 11.82
CA ALA A 161 -16.60 -6.42 11.68
C ALA A 161 -17.10 -5.55 10.52
N LYS A 162 -17.45 -6.16 9.38
CA LYS A 162 -18.09 -5.49 8.23
C LYS A 162 -19.42 -4.86 8.61
N SER A 163 -20.31 -5.61 9.26
CA SER A 163 -21.62 -5.08 9.69
C SER A 163 -21.51 -3.88 10.64
N LEU A 164 -20.50 -3.89 11.52
CA LEU A 164 -20.25 -2.79 12.45
C LEU A 164 -19.71 -1.55 11.72
N ALA A 165 -18.86 -1.74 10.72
CA ALA A 165 -18.37 -0.65 9.88
C ALA A 165 -19.52 0.00 9.09
N ASP A 166 -20.37 -0.80 8.46
CA ASP A 166 -21.55 -0.35 7.71
C ASP A 166 -22.48 0.48 8.63
N ALA A 167 -22.76 -0.03 9.83
CA ALA A 167 -23.62 0.64 10.79
C ALA A 167 -23.04 1.97 11.30
N LYS A 168 -21.71 2.12 11.35
CA LYS A 168 -21.05 3.37 11.71
C LYS A 168 -21.12 4.39 10.57
N LEU A 169 -20.95 3.95 9.33
CA LEU A 169 -20.95 4.80 8.14
C LEU A 169 -22.36 5.33 7.81
N ILE A 170 -23.42 4.59 8.10
CA ILE A 170 -24.82 5.05 7.94
C ILE A 170 -25.18 6.17 8.94
N LYS A 171 -24.43 6.28 10.06
CA LYS A 171 -24.68 7.24 11.13
C LYS A 171 -23.80 8.50 11.05
N ALA A 172 -22.86 8.55 10.12
CA ALA A 172 -21.95 9.68 9.88
C ALA A 172 -22.52 10.60 8.78
#